data_AF-F2UKW2-F1
#
_entry.id   AF-F2UKW2-F1
#
_cell.length_a   1.000
_cell.length_b   1.000
_cell.length_c   1.000
_cell.angle_alpha   90.00
_cell.angle_beta   90.00
_cell.angle_gamma   90.00
#
_symmetry.space_group_name_H-M   'P 1'
#
loop_
_entity.id
_entity.type
_entity.pdbx_description
1 polymer ?
#
loop_
_entity_poly.entity_id
_entity_poly.type
_entity_poly.pdbx_seq_one_letter_code
_entity_poly.pdbx_strand_id
1 'polypeptide(L)'
;MQMKCTAVLAALLLVGCVGHMAVGMQLLVDPKNPLRATGNGTAFDISSVLKYPALTTGPGFNPPIYKYHFDPHGLDCDNQGKAVVCQDADFPRNCGHPDSAIWMLHQMSPLKLTILYVNGFNWRATNMTFVEDPKQTKTQFNFVSESPYLQYNFVVSGSDVGKIMHHLDDAHLRHNATNVY
;
A
#
# COMPACT_ATOMS: atom_id res chain seq x y z
N MET A 1 41.34 -11.03 42.92
CA MET A 1 40.02 -11.63 42.61
C MET A 1 39.19 -10.55 41.94
N GLN A 2 38.49 -10.90 40.85
CA GLN A 2 37.48 -10.09 40.12
C GLN A 2 37.95 -8.87 39.31
N MET A 3 38.26 -9.09 38.02
CA MET A 3 38.01 -8.10 36.97
C MET A 3 38.16 -8.72 35.57
N LYS A 4 37.23 -9.59 35.13
CA LYS A 4 37.21 -10.11 33.74
C LYS A 4 35.82 -10.39 33.15
N CYS A 5 34.70 -9.95 33.76
CA CYS A 5 33.36 -10.26 33.24
C CYS A 5 32.65 -9.14 32.47
N THR A 6 33.14 -7.89 32.49
CA THR A 6 32.38 -6.76 31.94
C THR A 6 32.59 -6.51 30.44
N ALA A 7 33.68 -7.01 29.84
CA ALA A 7 34.00 -6.74 28.44
C ALA A 7 33.19 -7.57 27.43
N VAL A 8 32.68 -8.75 27.83
CA VAL A 8 31.95 -9.66 26.93
C VAL A 8 30.53 -9.14 26.63
N LEU A 9 29.90 -8.44 27.60
CA LEU A 9 28.53 -7.93 27.44
C LEU A 9 28.44 -6.76 26.44
N ALA A 10 29.46 -5.90 26.39
CA ALA A 10 29.49 -4.75 25.48
C ALA A 10 29.69 -5.15 24.00
N ALA A 11 30.45 -6.22 23.75
CA ALA A 11 30.66 -6.75 22.40
C ALA A 11 29.39 -7.41 21.82
N LEU A 12 28.57 -8.05 22.65
CA LEU A 12 27.29 -8.63 22.24
C LEU A 12 26.22 -7.57 21.92
N LEU A 13 26.25 -6.42 22.59
CA LEU A 13 25.36 -5.28 22.31
C LEU A 13 25.68 -4.58 20.98
N LEU A 14 26.96 -4.54 20.57
CA LEU A 14 27.37 -3.93 19.29
C LEU A 14 27.09 -4.83 18.06
N VAL A 15 27.08 -6.15 18.22
CA VAL A 15 26.73 -7.09 17.13
C VAL A 15 25.20 -7.16 16.91
N GLY A 16 24.40 -6.79 17.91
CA GLY A 16 22.93 -6.75 17.81
C GLY A 16 22.34 -5.58 17.02
N CYS A 17 23.14 -4.58 16.64
CA CYS A 17 22.69 -3.39 15.92
C CYS A 17 22.77 -3.52 14.39
N VAL A 18 23.14 -4.68 13.83
CA VAL A 18 22.86 -5.00 12.42
C VAL A 18 21.40 -5.47 12.30
N GLY A 19 20.49 -4.71 12.92
CA GLY A 19 19.06 -4.84 12.70
C GLY A 19 18.81 -4.43 11.25
N HIS A 20 18.15 -5.30 10.49
CA HIS A 20 17.73 -5.04 9.12
C HIS A 20 17.11 -3.65 9.06
N MET A 21 17.81 -2.68 8.45
CA MET A 21 17.26 -1.36 8.22
C MET A 21 16.07 -1.57 7.30
N ALA A 22 14.85 -1.47 7.82
CA ALA A 22 13.66 -1.48 7.01
C ALA A 22 13.68 -0.17 6.20
N VAL A 23 14.18 -0.23 4.97
CA VAL A 23 14.23 0.93 4.08
C VAL A 23 12.84 1.07 3.45
N GLY A 24 12.20 2.19 3.75
CA GLY A 24 10.99 2.65 3.06
C GLY A 24 11.36 3.74 2.05
N MET A 25 10.83 3.66 0.84
CA MET A 25 10.94 4.71 -0.17
C MET A 25 9.54 5.23 -0.50
N GLN A 26 9.32 6.53 -0.36
CA GLN A 26 8.12 7.16 -0.90
C GLN A 26 8.23 7.23 -2.42
N LEU A 27 7.18 6.82 -3.12
CA LEU A 27 7.10 6.84 -4.58
C LEU A 27 6.40 8.11 -5.05
N LEU A 28 6.74 8.57 -6.26
CA LEU A 28 6.08 9.66 -6.94
C LEU A 28 4.93 9.12 -7.81
N VAL A 29 3.70 9.48 -7.47
CA VAL A 29 2.50 9.11 -8.24
C VAL A 29 2.51 9.83 -9.59
N ASP A 30 2.15 9.12 -10.66
CA ASP A 30 1.98 9.70 -11.99
C ASP A 30 0.71 10.57 -12.01
N PRO A 31 0.81 11.88 -12.29
CA PRO A 31 -0.34 12.77 -12.30
C PRO A 31 -1.35 12.47 -13.42
N LYS A 32 -0.96 11.70 -14.44
CA LYS A 32 -1.83 11.28 -15.55
C LYS A 32 -2.46 9.90 -15.31
N ASN A 33 -1.87 9.09 -14.42
CA ASN A 33 -2.35 7.76 -14.08
C ASN A 33 -2.18 7.50 -12.58
N PRO A 34 -3.22 7.73 -11.75
CA PRO A 34 -3.12 7.59 -10.29
C PRO A 34 -2.90 6.15 -9.81
N LEU A 35 -2.95 5.16 -10.71
CA LEU A 35 -2.64 3.76 -10.44
C LEU A 35 -1.16 3.42 -10.67
N ARG A 36 -0.36 4.41 -11.08
CA ARG A 36 1.06 4.25 -11.34
C ARG A 36 1.87 5.18 -10.45
N ALA A 37 2.94 4.65 -9.89
CA ALA A 37 3.94 5.44 -9.19
C ALA A 37 5.35 5.04 -9.63
N THR A 38 6.31 5.92 -9.42
CA THR A 38 7.71 5.71 -9.82
C THR A 38 8.66 6.02 -8.67
N GLY A 39 9.78 5.30 -8.62
CA GLY A 39 10.87 5.57 -7.69
C GLY A 39 12.08 4.72 -8.01
N ASN A 40 13.27 5.29 -7.86
CA ASN A 40 14.55 4.63 -8.13
C ASN A 40 14.60 3.89 -9.50
N GLY A 41 14.19 4.56 -10.57
CA GLY A 41 14.20 4.00 -11.94
C GLY A 41 13.20 2.85 -12.17
N THR A 42 12.27 2.62 -11.27
CA THR A 42 11.24 1.56 -11.39
C THR A 42 9.85 2.19 -11.36
N ALA A 43 8.97 1.71 -12.22
CA ALA A 43 7.54 2.00 -12.18
C ALA A 43 6.78 0.87 -11.50
N PHE A 44 5.78 1.23 -10.71
CA PHE A 44 4.86 0.35 -10.02
C PHE A 44 3.46 0.65 -10.53
N ASP A 45 2.81 -0.31 -11.17
CA ASP A 45 1.48 -0.14 -11.80
C ASP A 45 0.51 -1.20 -11.25
N ILE A 46 -0.55 -0.76 -10.57
CA ILE A 46 -1.55 -1.65 -9.98
C ILE A 46 -2.77 -1.90 -10.88
N SER A 47 -2.82 -1.30 -12.07
CA SER A 47 -4.02 -1.28 -12.96
C SER A 47 -4.56 -2.66 -13.32
N SER A 48 -3.69 -3.66 -13.45
CA SER A 48 -4.06 -5.02 -13.85
C SER A 48 -4.11 -6.02 -12.70
N VAL A 49 -3.81 -5.60 -11.47
CA VAL A 49 -3.65 -6.52 -10.33
C VAL A 49 -4.99 -7.14 -9.90
N LEU A 50 -6.04 -6.33 -9.97
CA LEU A 50 -7.41 -6.70 -9.65
C LEU A 50 -8.33 -6.29 -10.80
N LYS A 51 -9.50 -6.93 -10.88
CA LYS A 51 -10.63 -6.36 -11.60
C LYS A 51 -11.31 -5.35 -10.68
N TYR A 52 -11.18 -4.07 -11.01
CA TYR A 52 -11.82 -2.98 -10.26
C TYR A 52 -13.28 -2.76 -10.72
N PRO A 53 -14.21 -2.39 -9.82
CA PRO A 53 -14.04 -2.37 -8.37
C PRO A 53 -13.90 -3.79 -7.79
N ALA A 54 -13.02 -3.95 -6.82
CA ALA A 54 -12.80 -5.19 -6.09
C ALA A 54 -13.65 -5.23 -4.82
N LEU A 55 -14.13 -6.42 -4.45
CA LEU A 55 -15.06 -6.61 -3.33
C LEU A 55 -14.43 -7.47 -2.25
N THR A 56 -14.64 -7.10 -1.00
CA THR A 56 -14.33 -7.95 0.15
C THR A 56 -15.32 -7.71 1.29
N THR A 57 -15.23 -8.50 2.35
CA THR A 57 -16.07 -8.37 3.55
C THR A 57 -15.20 -8.40 4.79
N GLY A 58 -15.65 -7.73 5.85
CA GLY A 58 -14.99 -7.77 7.15
C GLY A 58 -16.00 -7.68 8.30
N PRO A 59 -15.54 -7.83 9.55
CA PRO A 59 -16.38 -7.69 10.72
C PRO A 59 -17.07 -6.32 10.75
N GLY A 60 -18.32 -6.32 11.22
CA GLY A 60 -19.11 -5.13 11.44
C GLY A 60 -19.86 -5.18 12.76
N PHE A 61 -20.54 -4.09 13.10
CA PHE A 61 -21.37 -3.99 14.30
C PHE A 61 -22.85 -4.19 13.95
N ASN A 62 -23.38 -3.34 13.07
CA ASN A 62 -24.72 -3.48 12.53
C ASN A 62 -24.76 -2.90 11.11
N PRO A 63 -24.74 -3.73 10.05
CA PRO A 63 -24.75 -5.20 10.06
C PRO A 63 -23.48 -5.83 10.68
N PRO A 64 -23.53 -7.11 11.11
CA PRO A 64 -22.39 -7.81 11.72
C PRO A 64 -21.25 -8.09 10.73
N ILE A 65 -21.49 -7.88 9.44
CA ILE A 65 -20.51 -7.98 8.36
C ILE A 65 -20.69 -6.75 7.49
N TYR A 66 -19.61 -5.98 7.31
CA TYR A 66 -19.58 -4.89 6.34
C TYR A 66 -19.02 -5.38 5.01
N LYS A 67 -19.54 -4.81 3.91
CA LYS A 67 -18.95 -4.98 2.58
C LYS A 67 -18.03 -3.82 2.29
N TYR A 68 -16.95 -4.09 1.58
CA TYR A 68 -15.98 -3.08 1.16
C TYR A 68 -15.78 -3.18 -0.34
N HIS A 69 -15.92 -2.05 -1.01
CA HIS A 69 -15.66 -1.87 -2.43
C HIS A 69 -14.38 -1.08 -2.57
N PHE A 70 -13.41 -1.56 -3.33
CA PHE A 70 -12.14 -0.89 -3.58
C PHE A 70 -11.98 -0.57 -5.05
N ASP A 71 -11.76 0.71 -5.37
CA ASP A 71 -11.35 1.16 -6.69
C ASP A 71 -10.37 2.35 -6.56
N PRO A 72 -9.11 2.20 -6.98
CA PRO A 72 -8.14 3.29 -6.96
C PRO A 72 -8.49 4.43 -7.94
N HIS A 73 -9.35 4.19 -8.92
CA HIS A 73 -9.89 5.27 -9.76
C HIS A 73 -10.90 6.13 -9.02
N GLY A 74 -11.44 5.66 -7.90
CA GLY A 74 -12.46 6.28 -7.08
C GLY A 74 -13.88 5.78 -7.37
N LEU A 75 -14.66 5.66 -6.31
CA LEU A 75 -16.05 5.23 -6.25
C LEU A 75 -16.93 6.41 -5.85
N ASP A 76 -18.16 6.45 -6.35
CA ASP A 76 -19.22 7.22 -5.71
C ASP A 76 -19.70 6.44 -4.48
N CYS A 77 -19.54 7.04 -3.30
CA CYS A 77 -19.90 6.44 -2.01
C CYS A 77 -21.04 7.25 -1.38
N ASP A 78 -22.20 7.20 -2.05
CA ASP A 78 -23.43 7.93 -1.72
C ASP A 78 -23.21 9.43 -1.45
N ASN A 79 -22.62 10.14 -2.40
CA ASN A 79 -22.35 11.58 -2.32
C ASN A 79 -21.35 12.01 -1.23
N GLN A 80 -20.61 11.10 -0.60
CA GLN A 80 -19.48 11.45 0.30
C GLN A 80 -18.19 11.80 -0.44
N GLY A 81 -18.33 12.23 -1.70
CA GLY A 81 -17.22 12.44 -2.62
C GLY A 81 -16.62 11.15 -3.14
N LYS A 82 -15.50 11.30 -3.83
CA LYS A 82 -14.79 10.22 -4.50
C LYS A 82 -14.03 9.39 -3.46
N ALA A 83 -14.42 8.13 -3.27
CA ALA A 83 -13.84 7.25 -2.27
C ALA A 83 -12.96 6.17 -2.92
N VAL A 84 -11.78 5.90 -2.38
CA VAL A 84 -10.97 4.75 -2.81
C VAL A 84 -11.57 3.43 -2.31
N VAL A 85 -12.11 3.47 -1.10
CA VAL A 85 -12.85 2.37 -0.48
C VAL A 85 -14.16 2.92 0.02
N CYS A 86 -15.26 2.30 -0.39
CA CYS A 86 -16.58 2.53 0.18
C CYS A 86 -16.93 1.35 1.10
N GLN A 87 -17.22 1.64 2.37
CA GLN A 87 -17.73 0.67 3.33
C GLN A 87 -19.25 0.72 3.37
N ASP A 88 -19.91 -0.39 3.10
CA ASP A 88 -21.36 -0.55 3.27
C ASP A 88 -21.67 -0.95 4.72
N ALA A 89 -22.06 0.02 5.54
CA ALA A 89 -22.54 -0.18 6.90
C ALA A 89 -24.01 0.22 7.05
N ASP A 90 -24.41 0.78 8.20
CA ASP A 90 -25.70 1.45 8.39
C ASP A 90 -25.88 2.66 7.46
N PHE A 91 -24.78 3.32 7.09
CA PHE A 91 -24.70 4.24 5.95
C PHE A 91 -23.33 4.08 5.28
N PRO A 92 -23.20 4.35 3.97
CA PRO A 92 -21.92 4.23 3.29
C PRO A 92 -20.87 5.17 3.86
N ARG A 93 -19.62 4.73 3.94
CA ARG A 93 -18.53 5.54 4.46
C ARG A 93 -17.39 5.61 3.45
N ASN A 94 -17.00 6.83 3.11
CA ASN A 94 -15.76 7.09 2.39
C ASN A 94 -14.55 6.79 3.29
N CYS A 95 -13.82 5.73 2.97
CA CYS A 95 -12.66 5.26 3.75
C CYS A 95 -11.32 5.78 3.20
N GLY A 96 -11.30 6.86 2.42
CA GLY A 96 -10.08 7.48 1.90
C GLY A 96 -10.29 8.04 0.49
N HIS A 97 -9.53 9.06 0.11
CA HIS A 97 -9.66 9.74 -1.17
C HIS A 97 -8.56 9.31 -2.16
N PRO A 98 -8.87 9.01 -3.44
CA PRO A 98 -7.86 8.57 -4.41
C PRO A 98 -6.79 9.65 -4.67
N ASP A 99 -7.16 10.93 -4.68
CA ASP A 99 -6.23 12.04 -4.92
C ASP A 99 -5.32 12.37 -3.73
N SER A 100 -5.49 11.68 -2.60
CA SER A 100 -4.68 11.86 -1.38
C SER A 100 -3.94 10.56 -1.03
N ALA A 101 -3.31 9.96 -2.04
CA ALA A 101 -2.57 8.72 -1.92
C ALA A 101 -1.07 8.96 -1.62
N ILE A 102 -0.55 8.24 -0.62
CA ILE A 102 0.87 8.20 -0.29
C ILE A 102 1.36 6.78 -0.58
N TRP A 103 2.20 6.66 -1.60
CA TRP A 103 2.76 5.39 -2.04
C TRP A 103 4.12 5.16 -1.38
N MET A 104 4.28 4.01 -0.73
CA MET A 104 5.50 3.62 -0.03
C MET A 104 5.92 2.22 -0.45
N LEU A 105 7.17 2.10 -0.88
CA LEU A 105 7.81 0.82 -1.13
C LEU A 105 8.62 0.41 0.10
N HIS A 106 8.34 -0.75 0.67
CA HIS A 106 9.13 -1.32 1.74
C HIS A 106 10.08 -2.37 1.16
N GLN A 107 11.39 -2.13 1.25
CA GLN A 107 12.42 -3.09 0.89
C GLN A 107 12.52 -4.17 1.97
N MET A 108 11.52 -5.06 2.01
CA MET A 108 11.56 -6.32 2.74
C MET A 108 11.48 -7.46 1.73
N SER A 109 11.83 -8.68 2.13
CA SER A 109 11.58 -9.89 1.32
C SER A 109 10.40 -10.66 1.93
N PRO A 110 9.24 -10.76 1.26
CA PRO A 110 8.93 -10.22 -0.07
C PRO A 110 8.73 -8.71 -0.07
N LEU A 111 8.94 -8.09 -1.25
CA LEU A 111 8.72 -6.67 -1.47
C LEU A 111 7.26 -6.32 -1.20
N LYS A 112 7.03 -5.22 -0.48
CA LYS A 112 5.68 -4.75 -0.15
C LYS A 112 5.50 -3.34 -0.65
N LEU A 113 4.50 -3.16 -1.50
CA LEU A 113 4.01 -1.84 -1.86
C LEU A 113 2.83 -1.51 -0.95
N THR A 114 2.90 -0.39 -0.26
CA THR A 114 1.84 0.11 0.61
C THR A 114 1.33 1.42 0.05
N ILE A 115 0.02 1.59 -0.02
CA ILE A 115 -0.62 2.85 -0.41
C ILE A 115 -1.55 3.28 0.71
N LEU A 116 -1.25 4.43 1.30
CA LEU A 116 -2.10 5.07 2.28
C LEU A 116 -2.97 6.11 1.58
N TYR A 117 -4.27 5.89 1.56
CA TYR A 117 -5.26 6.85 1.07
C TYR A 117 -5.87 7.57 2.26
N VAL A 118 -5.64 8.87 2.38
CA VAL A 118 -6.14 9.69 3.49
C VAL A 118 -7.36 10.52 3.07
N ASN A 119 -7.85 11.41 3.95
CA ASN A 119 -8.94 12.36 3.67
C ASN A 119 -10.30 11.72 3.36
N GLY A 120 -10.61 10.57 3.96
CA GLY A 120 -11.95 10.00 3.98
C GLY A 120 -12.88 10.72 4.97
N PHE A 121 -14.14 10.28 4.99
CA PHE A 121 -15.18 10.82 5.88
C PHE A 121 -14.80 10.70 7.36
N ASN A 122 -14.87 11.81 8.10
CA ASN A 122 -14.40 11.92 9.49
C ASN A 122 -12.98 11.37 9.69
N TRP A 123 -12.07 11.74 8.80
CA TRP A 123 -10.62 11.47 8.89
C TRP A 123 -10.27 10.00 8.69
N ARG A 124 -11.18 9.24 8.07
CA ARG A 124 -10.92 7.85 7.70
C ARG A 124 -9.80 7.77 6.67
N ALA A 125 -9.04 6.69 6.76
CA ALA A 125 -7.96 6.37 5.87
C ALA A 125 -7.97 4.88 5.54
N THR A 126 -7.49 4.54 4.36
CA THR A 126 -7.30 3.15 3.91
C THR A 126 -5.82 2.90 3.73
N ASN A 127 -5.31 1.88 4.40
CA ASN A 127 -3.98 1.37 4.20
C ASN A 127 -4.06 0.08 3.36
N MET A 128 -3.66 0.18 2.09
CA MET A 128 -3.69 -0.92 1.13
C MET A 128 -2.29 -1.51 0.96
N THR A 129 -2.12 -2.79 1.27
CA THR A 129 -0.83 -3.48 1.10
C THR A 129 -0.89 -4.46 -0.07
N PHE A 130 0.01 -4.31 -1.03
CA PHE A 130 0.23 -5.24 -2.13
C PHE A 130 1.45 -6.10 -1.82
N VAL A 131 1.27 -7.42 -1.82
CA VAL A 131 2.33 -8.39 -1.56
C VAL A 131 2.26 -9.54 -2.56
N GLU A 132 3.40 -9.90 -3.14
CA GLU A 132 3.48 -11.07 -3.99
C GLU A 132 3.28 -12.36 -3.17
N ASP A 133 2.40 -13.23 -3.66
CA ASP A 133 2.32 -14.62 -3.21
C ASP A 133 2.40 -15.54 -4.44
N PRO A 134 3.57 -16.15 -4.70
CA PRO A 134 3.77 -16.99 -5.88
C PRO A 134 2.94 -18.28 -5.84
N LYS A 135 2.44 -18.69 -4.67
CA LYS A 135 1.60 -19.88 -4.53
C LYS A 135 0.13 -19.59 -4.86
N GLN A 136 -0.26 -18.32 -4.87
CA GLN A 136 -1.65 -17.91 -5.08
C GLN A 136 -1.84 -17.41 -6.51
N THR A 137 -2.33 -18.29 -7.38
CA THR A 137 -2.48 -18.02 -8.83
C THR A 137 -3.51 -16.94 -9.16
N LYS A 138 -4.50 -16.72 -8.28
CA LYS A 138 -5.52 -15.67 -8.43
C LYS A 138 -5.29 -14.60 -7.39
N THR A 139 -5.21 -13.34 -7.82
CA THR A 139 -5.15 -12.21 -6.89
C THR A 139 -6.40 -12.14 -6.03
N GLN A 140 -6.21 -11.94 -4.73
CA GLN A 140 -7.27 -11.74 -3.74
C GLN A 140 -7.17 -10.35 -3.13
N PHE A 141 -8.31 -9.82 -2.72
CA PHE A 141 -8.45 -8.58 -1.98
C PHE A 141 -9.16 -8.89 -0.66
N ASN A 142 -8.45 -8.73 0.46
CA ASN A 142 -8.88 -9.19 1.77
C ASN A 142 -8.84 -8.05 2.78
N PHE A 143 -9.91 -7.91 3.56
CA PHE A 143 -9.90 -7.10 4.77
C PHE A 143 -9.04 -7.77 5.85
N VAL A 144 -8.18 -6.99 6.50
CA VAL A 144 -7.28 -7.50 7.56
C VAL A 144 -7.76 -7.03 8.93
N SER A 145 -7.90 -5.71 9.09
CA SER A 145 -8.24 -5.13 10.38
C SER A 145 -8.69 -3.68 10.23
N GLU A 146 -9.29 -3.18 11.30
CA GLU A 146 -9.61 -1.77 11.48
C GLU A 146 -8.90 -1.29 12.75
N SER A 147 -8.14 -0.20 12.65
CA SER A 147 -7.62 0.55 13.81
C SER A 147 -8.62 1.66 14.12
N PRO A 148 -9.04 1.76 15.38
CA PRO A 148 -10.45 1.94 15.74
C PRO A 148 -11.12 3.07 14.98
N TYR A 149 -12.05 2.69 14.09
CA TYR A 149 -12.96 3.53 13.32
C TYR A 149 -12.34 4.51 12.31
N LEU A 150 -11.02 4.52 12.17
CA LEU A 150 -10.30 5.53 11.38
C LEU A 150 -9.40 4.93 10.31
N GLN A 151 -8.72 3.81 10.56
CA GLN A 151 -7.84 3.22 9.56
C GLN A 151 -8.27 1.81 9.20
N TYR A 152 -8.56 1.59 7.92
CA TYR A 152 -8.94 0.31 7.36
C TYR A 152 -7.74 -0.32 6.67
N ASN A 153 -7.36 -1.53 7.09
CA ASN A 153 -6.20 -2.24 6.56
C ASN A 153 -6.66 -3.37 5.65
N PHE A 154 -6.15 -3.37 4.42
CA PHE A 154 -6.44 -4.40 3.43
C PHE A 154 -5.15 -4.94 2.84
N VAL A 155 -5.23 -6.17 2.36
CA VAL A 155 -4.14 -6.83 1.62
C VAL A 155 -4.65 -7.29 0.27
N VAL A 156 -3.85 -6.99 -0.76
CA VAL A 156 -3.95 -7.55 -2.10
C VAL A 156 -2.77 -8.50 -2.29
N SER A 157 -3.06 -9.78 -2.45
CA SER A 157 -2.03 -10.82 -2.60
C SER A 157 -2.29 -11.70 -3.82
N GLY A 158 -1.23 -12.15 -4.48
CA GLY A 158 -1.30 -13.04 -5.63
C GLY A 158 -0.01 -13.00 -6.44
N SER A 159 0.14 -13.96 -7.36
CA SER A 159 1.31 -14.02 -8.25
C SER A 159 1.36 -12.83 -9.23
N ASP A 160 0.20 -12.29 -9.63
CA ASP A 160 0.14 -11.12 -10.50
C ASP A 160 0.61 -9.82 -9.82
N VAL A 161 0.65 -9.78 -8.48
CA VAL A 161 1.23 -8.64 -7.74
C VAL A 161 2.73 -8.51 -8.02
N GLY A 162 3.45 -9.62 -8.25
CA GLY A 162 4.87 -9.57 -8.63
C GLY A 162 5.12 -8.89 -9.99
N LYS A 163 4.08 -8.75 -10.83
CA LYS A 163 4.16 -8.18 -12.17
C LYS A 163 3.95 -6.66 -12.23
N ILE A 164 3.66 -6.01 -11.10
CA ILE A 164 3.45 -4.55 -11.04
C ILE A 164 4.72 -3.76 -11.28
N MET A 165 5.88 -4.40 -11.10
CA MET A 165 7.19 -3.78 -11.17
C MET A 165 7.71 -3.80 -12.60
N HIS A 166 8.00 -2.62 -13.14
CA HIS A 166 8.61 -2.44 -14.45
C HIS A 166 9.83 -1.56 -14.31
N HIS A 167 11.01 -2.07 -14.68
CA HIS A 167 12.20 -1.24 -14.80
C HIS A 167 12.00 -0.23 -15.93
N LEU A 168 12.27 1.04 -15.64
CA LEU A 168 12.28 2.07 -16.65
C LEU A 168 13.63 1.98 -17.36
N ASP A 169 13.65 1.47 -18.59
CA ASP A 169 14.86 1.48 -19.39
C ASP A 169 15.35 2.92 -19.59
N ASP A 170 16.68 3.12 -19.51
CA ASP A 170 17.37 4.42 -19.64
C ASP A 170 17.00 5.25 -20.88
N ALA A 171 16.34 4.65 -21.88
CA ALA A 171 15.85 5.33 -23.07
C ALA A 171 14.75 6.37 -22.75
N HIS A 172 13.90 6.14 -21.75
CA HIS A 172 12.82 7.08 -21.40
C HIS A 172 13.34 8.36 -20.69
N LEU A 173 14.49 8.29 -20.02
CA LEU A 173 15.11 9.45 -19.37
C LEU A 173 15.83 10.38 -20.36
N ARG A 174 16.19 9.89 -21.55
CA ARG A 174 16.86 10.71 -22.59
C ARG A 174 15.92 11.64 -23.35
N HIS A 175 14.63 11.30 -23.45
CA HIS A 175 13.65 12.11 -24.18
C HIS A 175 13.10 13.31 -23.40
N ASN A 176 13.19 13.30 -22.06
CA ASN A 176 12.80 14.47 -21.25
C ASN A 176 13.94 15.48 -21.05
N ALA A 177 15.18 15.12 -21.36
CA ALA A 177 16.32 16.05 -21.28
C ALA A 177 16.48 16.94 -22.53
N THR A 178 15.71 16.70 -23.60
CA THR A 178 15.84 17.40 -24.89
C THR A 178 14.79 18.50 -25.13
N ASN A 179 13.79 18.66 -24.24
CA ASN A 179 12.74 19.69 -24.35
C ASN A 179 12.85 20.79 -23.28
N VAL A 180 14.06 21.03 -22.76
CA VAL A 180 14.35 22.21 -21.92
C VAL A 180 15.30 23.13 -22.70
N TYR A 181 14.77 23.76 -23.74
CA TYR A 181 15.30 24.98 -24.35
C TYR A 181 14.16 25.80 -24.93
#